data_AF-A0A1T3CIQ2-F1
#
_entry.id   AF-A0A1T3CIQ2-F1
#
_cell.length_a   1.000
_cell.length_b   1.000
_cell.length_c   1.000
_cell.angle_alpha   90.00
_cell.angle_beta   90.00
_cell.angle_gamma   90.00
#
_symmetry.space_group_name_H-M   'P 1'
#
loop_
_entity.id
_entity.type
_entity.pdbx_description
1 polymer ?
#
loop_
_entity_poly.entity_id
_entity_poly.type
_entity_poly.pdbx_seq_one_letter_code
_entity_poly.pdbx_strand_id
1 'polypeptide(L)'
;MEIRTLEEWSDWFMWKQDVTTALMLQGWESLLKRDTKPPRKLEAWEDCQRQAVAIVRSSIGYRNLDLVKGMTTVLEIVDAIDTWFQGYKTTVFLVLSHEYESLTLEGCTDVAEYVDKLLTVRAKLEQLDESCKIGQAHFINKFLTGLGGNYETFLIIFNMNHSLIPEYKDGKIIKRGVTFSEAVEAARQYELIHKPRRANLGVISMRSRETCSNCHKPGHQQEGCWFLHPELRTEASKRRRRRMQTRMQ
;
A
#
# COMPACT_ATOMS: atom_id res chain seq x y z
N MET A 1 -0.67 -5.12 23.94
CA MET A 1 -0.56 -5.52 22.53
C MET A 1 -1.93 -6.03 22.12
N GLU A 2 -2.43 -5.58 20.97
CA GLU A 2 -3.76 -5.92 20.49
C GLU A 2 -3.65 -7.09 19.51
N ILE A 3 -4.40 -8.16 19.76
CA ILE A 3 -4.55 -9.28 18.83
C ILE A 3 -5.64 -8.89 17.84
N ARG A 4 -5.38 -8.93 16.53
CA ARG A 4 -6.41 -8.65 15.54
C ARG A 4 -7.61 -9.58 15.71
N THR A 5 -8.81 -9.13 15.37
CA THR A 5 -9.99 -9.99 15.44
C THR A 5 -10.02 -10.96 14.26
N LEU A 6 -10.24 -12.25 14.53
CA LEU A 6 -10.45 -13.27 13.50
C LEU A 6 -11.89 -13.21 12.98
N GLU A 7 -12.12 -12.32 12.01
CA GLU A 7 -13.41 -12.19 11.31
C GLU A 7 -13.50 -13.12 10.09
N GLU A 8 -12.42 -13.23 9.33
CA GLU A 8 -12.36 -14.02 8.10
C GLU A 8 -11.30 -15.13 8.15
N TRP A 9 -11.52 -16.17 7.34
CA TRP A 9 -10.59 -17.29 7.17
C TRP A 9 -9.19 -16.88 6.68
N SER A 10 -9.09 -15.78 5.95
CA SER A 10 -7.91 -15.23 5.29
C SER A 10 -6.97 -14.57 6.30
N ASP A 11 -7.51 -14.20 7.46
CA ASP A 11 -6.76 -13.60 8.56
C ASP A 11 -6.20 -14.64 9.52
N TRP A 12 -6.53 -15.93 9.34
CA TRP A 12 -6.12 -17.01 10.24
C TRP A 12 -4.62 -16.99 10.57
N PHE A 13 -3.76 -16.95 9.56
CA PHE A 13 -2.32 -16.98 9.76
C PHE A 13 -1.83 -15.81 10.60
N MET A 14 -2.39 -14.64 10.33
CA MET A 14 -2.02 -13.41 10.99
C MET A 14 -2.52 -13.36 12.43
N TRP A 15 -3.75 -13.82 12.64
CA TRP A 15 -4.32 -14.02 13.96
C TRP A 15 -3.47 -15.01 14.78
N LYS A 16 -3.10 -16.15 14.20
CA LYS A 16 -2.28 -17.19 14.87
C LYS A 16 -0.92 -16.64 15.28
N GLN A 17 -0.31 -15.82 14.42
CA GLN A 17 0.95 -15.15 14.72
C GLN A 17 0.80 -14.12 15.85
N ASP A 18 -0.25 -13.30 15.82
CA ASP A 18 -0.53 -12.30 16.86
C ASP A 18 -0.81 -12.98 18.22
N VAL A 19 -1.60 -14.05 18.24
CA VAL A 19 -1.85 -14.87 19.44
C VAL A 19 -0.54 -15.43 20.00
N THR A 20 0.27 -16.04 19.14
CA THR A 20 1.57 -16.62 19.54
C THR A 20 2.49 -15.56 20.14
N THR A 21 2.58 -14.40 19.48
CA THR A 21 3.37 -13.25 19.95
C THR A 21 2.84 -12.73 21.29
N ALA A 22 1.52 -12.68 21.48
CA ALA A 22 0.91 -12.17 22.70
C ALA A 22 1.24 -13.06 23.89
N LEU A 23 1.15 -14.38 23.69
CA LEU A 23 1.50 -15.36 24.71
C LEU A 23 3.00 -15.32 25.03
N MET A 24 3.88 -15.18 24.03
CA MET A 24 5.32 -15.04 24.26
C MET A 24 5.65 -13.82 25.12
N LEU A 25 5.05 -12.66 24.83
CA LEU A 25 5.30 -11.43 25.60
C LEU A 25 4.84 -11.53 27.06
N GLN A 26 3.84 -12.36 27.34
CA GLN A 26 3.37 -12.63 28.71
C GLN A 26 4.12 -13.79 29.38
N GLY A 27 5.06 -14.44 28.68
CA GLY A 27 5.77 -15.63 29.18
C GLY A 27 4.91 -16.90 29.22
N TRP A 28 3.81 -16.93 28.46
CA TRP A 28 2.82 -18.02 28.40
C TRP A 28 2.97 -18.92 27.17
N GLU A 29 4.13 -18.91 26.51
CA GLU A 29 4.39 -19.72 25.31
C GLU A 29 4.19 -21.23 25.52
N SER A 30 4.35 -21.71 26.76
CA SER A 30 4.14 -23.11 27.11
C SER A 30 2.67 -23.53 27.02
N LEU A 31 1.71 -22.60 27.07
CA LEU A 31 0.28 -22.90 26.96
C LEU A 31 -0.12 -23.41 25.56
N LEU A 32 0.74 -23.22 24.56
CA LEU A 32 0.58 -23.77 23.20
C LEU A 32 1.21 -25.15 23.04
N LYS A 33 1.89 -25.68 24.07
CA LYS A 33 2.55 -26.98 24.00
C LYS A 33 1.61 -28.04 24.57
N ARG A 34 1.58 -29.21 23.92
CA ARG A 34 0.98 -30.43 24.50
C ARG A 34 1.91 -30.94 25.61
N ASP A 35 1.87 -30.31 26.77
CA ASP A 35 2.58 -30.82 27.94
C ASP A 35 1.86 -32.07 28.48
N THR A 36 2.63 -33.16 28.64
CA THR A 36 2.16 -34.46 29.13
C THR A 36 2.23 -34.58 30.66
N LYS A 37 2.67 -33.53 31.36
CA LYS A 37 2.82 -33.53 32.83
C LYS A 37 2.13 -32.31 33.44
N PRO A 38 1.36 -32.49 34.51
CA PRO A 38 0.73 -31.37 35.20
C PRO A 38 1.81 -30.41 35.75
N PRO A 39 1.61 -29.09 35.65
CA PRO A 39 2.56 -28.10 36.12
C PRO A 39 2.76 -28.23 37.63
N ARG A 40 4.00 -27.95 38.10
CA ARG A 40 4.36 -28.04 39.53
C ARG A 40 3.52 -27.12 40.44
N LYS A 41 2.86 -26.11 39.87
CA LYS A 41 1.95 -25.18 40.55
C LYS A 41 0.64 -25.10 39.75
N LEU A 42 -0.34 -25.92 40.13
CA LEU A 42 -1.59 -26.07 39.39
C LEU A 42 -2.40 -24.76 39.37
N GLU A 43 -2.61 -24.13 40.53
CA GLU A 43 -3.40 -22.89 40.64
C GLU A 43 -2.85 -21.74 39.79
N ALA A 44 -1.53 -21.48 39.88
CA ALA A 44 -0.89 -20.43 39.09
C ALA A 44 -0.98 -20.69 37.58
N TRP A 45 -0.94 -21.97 37.18
CA TRP A 45 -1.12 -22.36 35.78
C TRP A 45 -2.57 -22.22 35.31
N GLU A 46 -3.54 -22.59 36.14
CA GLU A 46 -4.97 -22.42 35.86
C GLU A 46 -5.34 -20.93 35.71
N ASP A 47 -4.77 -20.07 36.55
CA ASP A 47 -4.95 -18.62 36.43
C ASP A 47 -4.34 -18.07 35.14
N CYS A 48 -3.15 -18.54 34.74
CA CYS A 48 -2.54 -18.18 33.45
C CYS A 48 -3.40 -18.65 32.27
N GLN A 49 -3.90 -19.90 32.31
CA GLN A 49 -4.82 -20.41 31.29
C GLN A 49 -6.09 -19.57 31.21
N ARG A 50 -6.71 -19.24 32.33
CA ARG A 50 -7.95 -18.46 32.37
C ARG A 50 -7.77 -17.08 31.72
N GLN A 51 -6.66 -16.41 32.04
CA GLN A 51 -6.34 -15.10 31.45
C GLN A 51 -6.04 -15.22 29.95
N ALA A 52 -5.21 -16.18 29.56
CA ALA A 52 -4.85 -16.39 28.17
C ALA A 52 -6.06 -16.78 27.30
N VAL A 53 -6.93 -17.66 27.80
CA VAL A 53 -8.20 -18.02 27.15
C VAL A 53 -9.11 -16.82 26.98
N ALA A 54 -9.23 -15.95 27.99
CA ALA A 54 -10.04 -14.75 27.88
C ALA A 54 -9.52 -13.81 26.78
N ILE A 55 -8.19 -13.62 26.72
CA ILE A 55 -7.53 -12.80 25.70
C ILE A 55 -7.78 -13.40 24.30
N VAL A 56 -7.49 -14.69 24.11
CA VAL A 56 -7.66 -15.35 22.81
C VAL A 56 -9.13 -15.32 22.39
N ARG A 57 -10.08 -15.65 23.28
CA ARG A 57 -11.52 -15.60 22.96
C ARG A 57 -12.01 -14.20 22.60
N SER A 58 -11.48 -13.16 23.24
CA SER A 58 -11.84 -11.78 22.90
C SER A 58 -11.41 -11.37 21.49
N SER A 59 -10.42 -12.05 20.93
CA SER A 59 -9.92 -11.82 19.56
C SER A 59 -10.61 -12.70 18.50
N ILE A 60 -11.61 -13.52 18.88
CA ILE A 60 -12.35 -14.36 17.94
C ILE A 60 -13.62 -13.61 17.53
N GLY A 61 -13.82 -13.44 16.22
CA GLY A 61 -15.02 -12.82 15.68
C GLY A 61 -16.28 -13.58 16.06
N TYR A 62 -17.41 -12.87 16.16
CA TYR A 62 -18.67 -13.41 16.69
C TYR A 62 -19.10 -14.73 16.03
N ARG A 63 -18.89 -14.87 14.71
CA ARG A 63 -19.24 -16.06 13.93
C ARG A 63 -18.52 -17.33 14.36
N ASN A 64 -17.34 -17.18 14.96
CA ASN A 64 -16.46 -18.28 15.35
C ASN A 64 -16.52 -18.57 16.86
N LEU A 65 -17.29 -17.81 17.65
CA LEU A 65 -17.39 -18.02 19.10
C LEU A 65 -18.05 -19.35 19.47
N ASP A 66 -19.01 -19.81 18.67
CA ASP A 66 -19.67 -21.10 18.89
C ASP A 66 -18.71 -22.28 18.68
N LEU A 67 -17.73 -22.15 17.78
CA LEU A 67 -16.71 -23.16 17.53
C LEU A 67 -15.88 -23.46 18.79
N VAL A 68 -15.63 -22.43 19.60
CA VAL A 68 -14.73 -22.50 20.77
C VAL A 68 -15.48 -22.56 22.10
N LYS A 69 -16.79 -22.79 22.05
CA LYS A 69 -17.66 -22.81 23.23
C LYS A 69 -17.30 -23.97 24.14
N GLY A 70 -17.08 -23.66 25.42
CA GLY A 70 -16.75 -24.65 26.45
C GLY A 70 -15.28 -25.06 26.50
N MET A 71 -14.44 -24.58 25.58
CA MET A 71 -12.99 -24.80 25.63
C MET A 71 -12.37 -24.00 26.76
N THR A 72 -11.46 -24.64 27.50
CA THR A 72 -10.87 -24.12 28.74
C THR A 72 -9.36 -23.93 28.65
N THR A 73 -8.75 -24.37 27.56
CA THR A 73 -7.33 -24.16 27.31
C THR A 73 -7.10 -23.39 26.01
N VAL A 74 -6.02 -22.61 25.99
CA VAL A 74 -5.56 -21.93 24.76
C VAL A 74 -5.31 -22.93 23.64
N LEU A 75 -4.71 -24.08 23.94
CA LEU A 75 -4.42 -25.11 22.95
C LEU A 75 -5.69 -25.67 22.30
N GLU A 76 -6.73 -26.00 23.08
CA GLU A 76 -8.02 -26.45 22.52
C GLU A 76 -8.59 -25.44 21.54
N ILE A 77 -8.55 -24.16 21.89
CA ILE A 77 -9.05 -23.07 21.05
C ILE A 77 -8.26 -22.97 19.76
N VAL A 78 -6.92 -22.95 19.84
CA VAL A 78 -6.06 -22.85 18.66
C VAL A 78 -6.20 -24.09 17.78
N ASP A 79 -6.21 -25.30 18.33
CA ASP A 79 -6.39 -26.57 17.60
C ASP A 79 -7.76 -26.64 16.91
N ALA A 80 -8.82 -26.16 17.55
CA ALA A 80 -10.17 -26.12 16.98
C ALA A 80 -10.25 -25.17 15.79
N ILE A 81 -9.67 -23.97 15.91
CA ILE A 81 -9.66 -23.00 14.81
C ILE A 81 -8.72 -23.47 13.70
N ASP A 82 -7.58 -24.08 14.01
CA ASP A 82 -6.70 -24.72 13.04
C ASP A 82 -7.47 -25.76 12.22
N THR A 83 -8.19 -26.66 12.90
CA THR A 83 -8.99 -27.73 12.27
C THR A 83 -10.09 -27.15 11.38
N TRP A 84 -10.80 -26.14 11.89
CA TRP A 84 -11.80 -25.41 11.11
C TRP A 84 -11.15 -24.82 9.85
N PHE A 85 -10.03 -24.11 9.99
CA PHE A 85 -9.29 -23.53 8.87
C PHE A 85 -8.83 -24.57 7.85
N GLN A 86 -8.32 -25.74 8.29
CA GLN A 86 -7.94 -26.82 7.38
C GLN A 86 -9.09 -27.23 6.46
N GLY A 87 -10.33 -27.24 6.96
CA GLY A 87 -11.53 -27.54 6.17
C GLY A 87 -11.85 -26.52 5.07
N TYR A 88 -11.31 -25.30 5.17
CA TYR A 88 -11.55 -24.21 4.22
C TYR A 88 -10.34 -23.84 3.36
N LYS A 89 -9.19 -24.52 3.53
CA LYS A 89 -7.95 -24.21 2.79
C LYS A 89 -8.16 -24.08 1.28
N THR A 90 -8.89 -25.01 0.67
CA THR A 90 -9.18 -24.97 -0.77
C THR A 90 -10.00 -23.73 -1.15
N THR A 91 -11.00 -23.38 -0.35
CA THR A 91 -11.82 -22.20 -0.61
C THR A 91 -11.00 -20.91 -0.46
N VAL A 92 -10.16 -20.82 0.56
CA VAL A 92 -9.24 -19.68 0.76
C VAL A 92 -8.27 -19.57 -0.41
N PHE A 93 -7.73 -20.71 -0.88
CA PHE A 93 -6.87 -20.75 -2.07
C PHE A 93 -7.58 -20.18 -3.31
N LEU A 94 -8.83 -20.57 -3.56
CA LEU A 94 -9.57 -20.07 -4.73
C LEU A 94 -9.79 -18.56 -4.66
N VAL A 95 -10.13 -18.02 -3.47
CA VAL A 95 -10.30 -16.58 -3.25
C VAL A 95 -8.99 -15.83 -3.49
N LEU A 96 -7.90 -16.27 -2.85
CA LEU A 96 -6.59 -15.62 -2.99
C LEU A 96 -6.01 -15.77 -4.40
N SER A 97 -6.26 -16.89 -5.08
CA SER A 97 -5.84 -17.08 -6.47
C SER A 97 -6.58 -16.12 -7.40
N HIS A 98 -7.88 -15.95 -7.21
CA HIS A 98 -8.66 -14.97 -7.97
C HIS A 98 -8.18 -13.54 -7.69
N GLU A 99 -7.93 -13.19 -6.42
CA GLU A 99 -7.35 -11.91 -6.03
C GLU A 99 -6.01 -11.68 -6.72
N TYR A 100 -5.10 -12.66 -6.67
CA TYR A 100 -3.80 -12.62 -7.32
C TYR A 100 -3.94 -12.38 -8.83
N GLU A 101 -4.76 -13.18 -9.53
CA GLU A 101 -4.90 -13.09 -10.97
C GLU A 101 -5.57 -11.80 -11.44
N SER A 102 -6.53 -11.28 -10.67
CA SER A 102 -7.22 -10.02 -10.99
C SER A 102 -6.42 -8.76 -10.62
N LEU A 103 -5.41 -8.87 -9.77
CA LEU A 103 -4.66 -7.71 -9.30
C LEU A 103 -3.79 -7.09 -10.42
N THR A 104 -4.08 -5.83 -10.74
CA THR A 104 -3.36 -4.98 -11.70
C THR A 104 -3.16 -3.58 -11.13
N LEU A 105 -2.28 -2.80 -11.76
CA LEU A 105 -2.04 -1.41 -11.42
C LEU A 105 -3.28 -0.53 -11.59
N GLU A 106 -4.21 -0.88 -12.49
CA GLU A 106 -5.46 -0.13 -12.71
C GLU A 106 -6.33 -0.06 -11.44
N GLY A 107 -6.30 -1.11 -10.62
CA GLY A 107 -6.99 -1.16 -9.32
C GLY A 107 -6.21 -0.52 -8.16
N CYS A 108 -5.12 0.21 -8.45
CA CYS A 108 -4.21 0.78 -7.45
C CYS A 108 -3.92 2.27 -7.76
N THR A 109 -3.53 3.01 -6.74
CA THR A 109 -3.20 4.44 -6.85
C THR A 109 -1.86 4.67 -7.56
N ASP A 110 -0.91 3.78 -7.31
CA ASP A 110 0.44 3.83 -7.86
C ASP A 110 1.14 2.46 -7.81
N VAL A 111 2.34 2.40 -8.39
CA VAL A 111 3.18 1.19 -8.39
C VAL A 111 3.48 0.70 -6.97
N ALA A 112 3.58 1.59 -5.96
CA ALA A 112 3.90 1.18 -4.60
C ALA A 112 2.73 0.41 -3.96
N GLU A 113 1.50 0.91 -4.08
CA GLU A 113 0.30 0.21 -3.61
C GLU A 113 0.10 -1.12 -4.34
N TYR A 114 0.33 -1.15 -5.66
CA TYR A 114 0.23 -2.38 -6.44
C TYR A 114 1.21 -3.46 -5.97
N VAL A 115 2.46 -3.07 -5.72
CA VAL A 115 3.50 -3.98 -5.20
C VAL A 115 3.15 -4.49 -3.81
N ASP A 116 2.64 -3.64 -2.92
CA ASP A 116 2.28 -4.02 -1.56
C ASP A 116 1.14 -5.07 -1.55
N LYS A 117 0.10 -4.85 -2.35
CA LYS A 117 -0.99 -5.82 -2.53
C LYS A 117 -0.48 -7.13 -3.11
N LEU A 118 0.37 -7.09 -4.15
CA LEU A 118 0.95 -8.31 -4.75
C LEU A 118 1.78 -9.12 -3.76
N LEU A 119 2.62 -8.45 -2.97
CA LEU A 119 3.44 -9.11 -1.95
C LEU A 119 2.57 -9.71 -0.85
N THR A 120 1.52 -9.00 -0.43
CA THR A 120 0.56 -9.47 0.57
C THR A 120 -0.14 -10.73 0.12
N VAL A 121 -0.69 -10.74 -1.10
CA VAL A 121 -1.39 -11.92 -1.63
C VAL A 121 -0.43 -13.10 -1.82
N ARG A 122 0.78 -12.86 -2.34
CA ARG A 122 1.80 -13.91 -2.45
C ARG A 122 2.16 -14.52 -1.10
N ALA A 123 2.34 -13.69 -0.07
CA ALA A 123 2.65 -14.16 1.27
C ALA A 123 1.51 -15.01 1.86
N LYS A 124 0.25 -14.59 1.65
CA LYS A 124 -0.92 -15.37 2.07
C LYS A 124 -1.02 -16.72 1.35
N LEU A 125 -0.73 -16.76 0.05
CA LEU A 125 -0.69 -18.01 -0.73
C LEU A 125 0.43 -18.94 -0.24
N GLU A 126 1.65 -18.42 -0.01
CA GLU A 126 2.77 -19.22 0.51
C GLU A 126 2.51 -19.76 1.92
N GLN A 127 1.75 -19.04 2.74
CA GLN A 127 1.34 -19.50 4.06
C GLN A 127 0.30 -20.64 4.01
N LEU A 128 -0.54 -20.71 2.98
CA LEU A 128 -1.57 -21.76 2.84
C LEU A 128 -0.96 -23.16 2.76
N ASP A 129 0.00 -23.32 1.86
CA ASP A 129 0.68 -24.57 1.57
C ASP A 129 1.94 -24.31 0.72
N GLU A 130 2.99 -25.14 0.88
CA GLU A 130 4.22 -25.02 0.07
C GLU A 130 3.93 -25.20 -1.43
N SER A 131 2.91 -25.97 -1.80
CA SER A 131 2.49 -26.14 -3.21
C SER A 131 1.95 -24.84 -3.84
N CYS A 132 1.53 -23.87 -3.03
CA CYS A 132 1.03 -22.57 -3.49
C CYS A 132 2.15 -21.56 -3.73
N LYS A 133 3.41 -21.93 -3.49
CA LYS A 133 4.56 -21.04 -3.63
C LYS A 133 4.76 -20.61 -5.07
N ILE A 134 4.73 -19.28 -5.28
CA ILE A 134 4.94 -18.68 -6.59
C ILE A 134 6.43 -18.49 -6.85
N GLY A 135 6.91 -19.11 -7.92
CA GLY A 135 8.28 -18.95 -8.40
C GLY A 135 8.60 -17.50 -8.80
N GLN A 136 9.84 -17.07 -8.60
CA GLN A 136 10.25 -15.68 -8.81
C GLN A 136 9.99 -15.17 -10.22
N ALA A 137 10.31 -15.96 -11.26
CA ALA A 137 10.10 -15.55 -12.65
C ALA A 137 8.61 -15.32 -12.95
N HIS A 138 7.72 -16.20 -12.46
CA HIS A 138 6.27 -16.05 -12.60
C HIS A 138 5.75 -14.82 -11.85
N PHE A 139 6.26 -14.58 -10.63
CA PHE A 139 5.85 -13.42 -9.83
C PHE A 139 6.28 -12.09 -10.48
N ILE A 140 7.51 -12.01 -10.99
CA ILE A 140 7.98 -10.83 -11.74
C ILE A 140 7.17 -10.64 -13.01
N ASN A 141 6.90 -11.73 -13.76
CA ASN A 141 6.08 -11.66 -14.96
C ASN A 141 4.67 -11.14 -14.64
N LYS A 142 4.04 -11.62 -13.56
CA LYS A 142 2.73 -11.14 -13.11
C LYS A 142 2.75 -9.64 -12.80
N PHE A 143 3.77 -9.17 -12.10
CA PHE A 143 3.94 -7.75 -11.83
C PHE A 143 4.04 -6.94 -13.14
N LEU A 144 4.91 -7.35 -14.06
CA LEU A 144 5.13 -6.66 -15.32
C LEU A 144 3.88 -6.62 -16.19
N THR A 145 3.16 -7.74 -16.32
CA THR A 145 1.94 -7.81 -17.14
C THR A 145 0.78 -7.02 -16.51
N GLY A 146 0.75 -6.90 -15.17
CA GLY A 146 -0.26 -6.12 -14.47
C GLY A 146 -0.01 -4.61 -14.42
N LEU A 147 1.10 -4.09 -14.95
CA LEU A 147 1.34 -2.64 -15.08
C LEU A 147 0.37 -1.96 -16.07
N GLY A 148 -0.18 -2.71 -17.02
CA GLY A 148 -1.15 -2.22 -18.00
C GLY A 148 -0.56 -1.39 -19.14
N GLY A 149 -1.43 -0.93 -20.05
CA GLY A 149 -1.03 -0.33 -21.34
C GLY A 149 -0.15 0.92 -21.24
N ASN A 150 -0.26 1.69 -20.15
CA ASN A 150 0.58 2.90 -19.94
C ASN A 150 2.07 2.58 -19.77
N TYR A 151 2.43 1.31 -19.58
CA TYR A 151 3.79 0.83 -19.41
C TYR A 151 4.30 0.03 -20.62
N GLU A 152 3.61 0.02 -21.76
CA GLU A 152 4.05 -0.75 -22.95
C GLU A 152 5.48 -0.39 -23.40
N THR A 153 5.79 0.90 -23.50
CA THR A 153 7.15 1.36 -23.85
C THR A 153 8.19 0.92 -22.82
N PHE A 154 7.84 1.01 -21.53
CA PHE A 154 8.68 0.50 -20.44
C PHE A 154 8.94 -1.00 -20.59
N LEU A 155 7.90 -1.80 -20.84
CA LEU A 155 8.00 -3.25 -20.94
C LEU A 155 8.90 -3.70 -22.10
N ILE A 156 8.82 -3.02 -23.25
CA ILE A 156 9.72 -3.29 -24.39
C ILE A 156 11.17 -3.05 -23.98
N ILE A 157 11.47 -1.88 -23.42
CA ILE A 157 12.84 -1.51 -23.01
C ILE A 157 13.34 -2.44 -21.91
N PHE A 158 12.49 -2.76 -20.94
CA PHE A 158 12.83 -3.64 -19.83
C PHE A 158 13.18 -5.05 -20.31
N ASN A 159 12.33 -5.66 -21.15
CA ASN A 159 12.53 -7.02 -21.66
C ASN A 159 13.73 -7.15 -22.62
N MET A 160 14.14 -6.06 -23.28
CA MET A 160 15.38 -6.05 -24.06
C MET A 160 16.64 -6.10 -23.18
N ASN A 161 16.59 -5.47 -22.00
CA ASN A 161 17.76 -5.30 -21.13
C ASN A 161 17.86 -6.35 -20.01
N HIS A 162 16.75 -6.97 -19.64
CA HIS A 162 16.66 -7.90 -18.51
C HIS A 162 16.20 -9.29 -18.96
N SER A 163 16.76 -10.34 -18.34
CA SER A 163 16.26 -11.71 -18.48
C SER A 163 15.48 -12.08 -17.21
N LEU A 164 14.25 -12.61 -17.36
CA LEU A 164 13.46 -13.10 -16.22
C LEU A 164 13.99 -14.43 -15.67
N ILE A 165 14.58 -15.23 -16.55
CA ILE A 165 15.15 -16.54 -16.23
C ILE A 165 16.67 -16.45 -16.44
N PRO A 166 17.49 -17.01 -15.54
CA PRO A 166 18.94 -17.03 -15.72
C PRO A 166 19.34 -17.80 -16.98
N GLU A 167 20.35 -17.30 -17.69
CA GLU A 167 20.95 -17.97 -18.83
C GLU A 167 22.22 -18.70 -18.40
N TYR A 168 22.39 -19.92 -18.91
CA TYR A 168 23.49 -20.81 -18.55
C TYR A 168 24.35 -21.12 -19.77
N LYS A 169 25.67 -21.19 -19.55
CA LYS A 169 26.63 -21.76 -20.48
C LYS A 169 27.56 -22.67 -19.70
N ASP A 170 27.67 -23.93 -20.13
CA ASP A 170 28.50 -24.95 -19.49
C ASP A 170 28.23 -25.10 -17.98
N GLY A 171 26.95 -25.05 -17.59
CA GLY A 171 26.50 -25.14 -16.19
C GLY A 171 26.77 -23.89 -15.34
N LYS A 172 27.35 -22.84 -15.91
CA LYS A 172 27.60 -21.56 -15.24
C LYS A 172 26.60 -20.50 -15.69
N ILE A 173 26.14 -19.69 -14.76
CA ILE A 173 25.26 -18.56 -15.05
C ILE A 173 26.06 -17.50 -15.82
N ILE A 174 25.66 -17.20 -17.06
CA ILE A 174 26.25 -16.14 -17.89
C ILE A 174 25.44 -14.84 -17.82
N LYS A 175 24.14 -14.94 -17.55
CA LYS A 175 23.27 -13.79 -17.32
C LYS A 175 22.32 -14.13 -16.19
N ARG A 176 22.34 -13.34 -15.12
CA ARG A 176 21.44 -13.56 -13.98
C ARG A 176 20.01 -13.16 -14.34
N GLY A 177 19.06 -13.87 -13.74
CA GLY A 177 17.67 -13.44 -13.74
C GLY A 177 17.54 -12.13 -12.96
N VAL A 178 16.67 -11.25 -13.43
CA VAL A 178 16.30 -10.03 -12.72
C VAL A 178 15.57 -10.37 -11.43
N THR A 179 15.78 -9.55 -10.40
CA THR A 179 15.08 -9.68 -9.12
C THR A 179 13.79 -8.89 -9.11
N PHE A 180 12.87 -9.25 -8.22
CA PHE A 180 11.63 -8.51 -8.05
C PHE A 180 11.89 -7.04 -7.67
N SER A 181 12.85 -6.80 -6.77
CA SER A 181 13.23 -5.44 -6.36
C SER A 181 13.73 -4.58 -7.54
N GLU A 182 14.49 -5.17 -8.46
CA GLU A 182 15.00 -4.45 -9.64
C GLU A 182 13.89 -4.10 -10.62
N ALA A 183 12.94 -5.02 -10.84
CA ALA A 183 11.77 -4.76 -11.67
C ALA A 183 10.90 -3.63 -11.09
N VAL A 184 10.67 -3.67 -9.77
CA VAL A 184 9.90 -2.63 -9.05
C VAL A 184 10.59 -1.27 -9.14
N GLU A 185 11.90 -1.21 -8.90
CA GLU A 185 12.63 0.05 -8.97
C GLU A 185 12.59 0.65 -10.39
N ALA A 186 12.79 -0.17 -11.43
CA ALA A 186 12.69 0.28 -12.80
C ALA A 186 11.29 0.85 -13.14
N ALA A 187 10.23 0.17 -12.68
CA ALA A 187 8.86 0.63 -12.89
C ALA A 187 8.56 1.94 -12.12
N ARG A 188 9.05 2.09 -10.89
CA ARG A 188 8.91 3.32 -10.11
C ARG A 188 9.61 4.51 -10.75
N GLN A 189 10.83 4.30 -11.27
CA GLN A 189 11.54 5.34 -12.00
C GLN A 189 10.78 5.77 -13.26
N TYR A 190 10.22 4.81 -14.00
CA TYR A 190 9.36 5.10 -15.13
C TYR A 190 8.11 5.89 -14.71
N GLU A 191 7.46 5.49 -13.61
CA GLU A 191 6.32 6.22 -13.03
C GLU A 191 6.71 7.66 -12.70
N LEU A 192 7.83 7.92 -12.02
CA LEU A 192 8.25 9.28 -11.67
C LEU A 192 8.47 10.19 -12.88
N ILE A 193 8.98 9.64 -13.98
CA ILE A 193 9.25 10.38 -15.21
C ILE A 193 7.94 10.65 -15.99
N HIS A 194 7.00 9.71 -15.99
CA HIS A 194 5.81 9.72 -16.86
C HIS A 194 4.50 10.01 -16.14
N LYS A 195 4.47 9.99 -14.79
CA LYS A 195 3.32 10.46 -14.02
C LYS A 195 3.20 11.94 -14.32
N PRO A 196 2.05 12.39 -14.85
CA PRO A 196 1.85 13.82 -15.05
C PRO A 196 2.04 14.44 -13.67
N ARG A 197 3.06 15.29 -13.53
CA ARG A 197 3.12 16.19 -12.39
C ARG A 197 1.73 16.82 -12.36
N ARG A 198 0.95 16.58 -11.31
CA ARG A 198 -0.11 17.51 -10.92
C ARG A 198 0.64 18.80 -10.62
N ALA A 199 0.98 19.53 -11.67
CA ALA A 199 1.14 20.94 -11.58
C ALA A 199 -0.18 21.35 -10.92
N ASN A 200 -0.07 21.89 -9.72
CA ASN A 200 -0.95 22.97 -9.34
C ASN A 200 -0.80 24.02 -10.43
N LEU A 201 -1.46 23.80 -11.58
CA LEU A 201 -1.95 24.83 -12.44
C LEU A 201 -3.05 25.47 -11.61
N GLY A 202 -2.62 26.27 -10.62
CA GLY A 202 -3.37 27.46 -10.28
C GLY A 202 -3.63 28.10 -11.63
N VAL A 203 -4.89 28.06 -12.04
CA VAL A 203 -5.37 28.63 -13.30
C VAL A 203 -5.07 30.12 -13.21
N ILE A 204 -3.87 30.54 -13.58
CA ILE A 204 -3.62 31.91 -13.97
C ILE A 204 -4.31 32.01 -15.31
N SER A 205 -5.58 32.36 -15.25
CA SER A 205 -6.35 32.81 -16.39
C SER A 205 -5.57 33.94 -17.04
N MET A 206 -4.81 33.63 -18.10
CA MET A 206 -4.32 34.62 -19.04
C MET A 206 -5.52 35.07 -19.87
N ARG A 207 -6.47 35.78 -19.24
CA ARG A 207 -7.32 36.70 -19.98
C ARG A 207 -6.36 37.71 -20.60
N SER A 208 -6.27 37.67 -21.93
CA SER A 208 -5.83 38.80 -22.75
C SER A 208 -6.35 40.08 -22.10
N ARG A 209 -5.48 40.81 -21.39
CA ARG A 209 -5.88 42.10 -20.81
C ARG A 209 -5.84 43.07 -21.96
N GLU A 210 -7.00 43.40 -22.49
CA GLU A 210 -7.18 44.49 -23.45
C GLU A 210 -6.34 45.69 -22.97
N THR A 211 -5.46 46.15 -23.86
CA THR A 211 -4.59 47.30 -23.62
C THR A 211 -5.37 48.56 -23.94
N CYS A 212 -5.23 49.59 -23.11
CA CYS A 212 -5.88 50.86 -23.37
C CYS A 212 -5.40 51.43 -24.72
N SER A 213 -6.32 51.75 -25.63
CA SER A 213 -6.00 52.31 -26.95
C SER A 213 -5.23 53.63 -26.89
N ASN A 214 -5.28 54.37 -25.78
CA ASN A 214 -4.61 55.66 -25.64
C ASN A 214 -3.26 55.63 -24.93
N CYS A 215 -3.09 54.81 -23.88
CA CYS A 215 -1.82 54.74 -23.14
C CYS A 215 -1.09 53.40 -23.28
N HIS A 216 -1.69 52.46 -24.02
CA HIS A 216 -1.20 51.12 -24.33
C HIS A 216 -0.83 50.27 -23.11
N LYS A 217 -1.30 50.65 -21.91
CA LYS A 217 -1.12 49.87 -20.68
C LYS A 217 -2.27 48.88 -20.51
N PRO A 218 -1.99 47.63 -20.11
CA PRO A 218 -3.01 46.61 -19.90
C PRO A 218 -3.84 46.89 -18.64
N GLY A 219 -5.08 46.40 -18.62
CA GLY A 219 -5.90 46.33 -17.41
C GLY A 219 -6.85 47.50 -17.17
N HIS A 220 -7.08 48.35 -18.16
CA HIS A 220 -8.18 49.34 -18.18
C HIS A 220 -8.54 49.71 -19.62
N GLN A 221 -9.79 50.11 -19.85
CA GLN A 221 -10.26 50.67 -21.13
C GLN A 221 -10.10 52.20 -21.15
N GLN A 222 -10.43 52.83 -22.28
CA GLN A 222 -10.21 54.26 -22.52
C GLN A 222 -10.86 55.16 -21.46
N GLU A 223 -12.06 54.81 -20.98
CA GLU A 223 -12.80 55.51 -19.92
C GLU A 223 -12.07 55.51 -18.57
N GLY A 224 -11.24 54.49 -18.30
CA GLY A 224 -10.44 54.39 -17.08
C GLY A 224 -9.02 54.97 -17.21
N CYS A 225 -8.68 55.57 -18.36
CA CYS A 225 -7.31 55.96 -18.67
C CYS A 225 -6.91 57.24 -17.96
N TRP A 226 -6.00 57.14 -16.99
CA TRP A 226 -5.46 58.28 -16.23
C TRP A 226 -4.65 59.31 -17.04
N PHE A 227 -4.45 59.08 -18.34
CA PHE A 227 -3.93 60.08 -19.28
C PHE A 227 -5.06 60.93 -19.89
N LEU A 228 -6.23 60.35 -20.15
CA LEU A 228 -7.42 61.07 -20.66
C LEU A 228 -8.26 61.65 -19.53
N HIS A 229 -8.27 60.97 -18.39
CA HIS A 229 -9.03 61.33 -17.19
C HIS A 229 -8.09 61.51 -15.99
N PRO A 230 -7.30 62.59 -15.92
CA PRO A 230 -6.43 62.88 -14.77
C PRO A 230 -7.18 62.98 -13.44
N GLU A 231 -8.47 63.30 -13.48
CA GLU A 231 -9.41 63.36 -12.35
C GLU A 231 -9.64 62.00 -11.69
N LEU A 232 -9.56 60.90 -12.44
CA LEU A 232 -9.70 59.53 -11.92
C LEU A 232 -8.47 59.05 -11.14
N ARG A 233 -7.40 59.85 -11.08
CA ARG A 233 -6.21 59.52 -10.30
C ARG A 233 -6.51 59.69 -8.82
N THR A 234 -6.24 58.65 -8.04
CA THR A 234 -6.27 58.72 -6.58
C THR A 234 -5.23 59.72 -6.06
N GLU A 235 -5.47 60.30 -4.89
CA GLU A 235 -4.55 61.27 -4.30
C GLU A 235 -3.16 60.70 -3.99
N ALA A 236 -3.08 59.39 -3.71
CA ALA A 236 -1.81 58.69 -3.58
C ALA A 236 -0.99 58.71 -4.88
N SER A 237 -1.64 58.55 -6.04
CA SER A 237 -1.01 58.58 -7.36
C SER A 237 -0.57 60.00 -7.74
N LYS A 238 -1.38 61.02 -7.44
CA LYS A 238 -1.03 62.43 -7.65
C LYS A 238 0.19 62.84 -6.81
N ARG A 239 0.26 62.42 -5.54
CA ARG A 239 1.43 62.66 -4.66
C ARG A 239 2.71 62.01 -5.20
N ARG A 240 2.63 60.78 -5.73
CA ARG A 240 3.80 60.08 -6.30
C ARG A 240 4.35 60.78 -7.55
N ARG A 241 3.47 61.30 -8.43
CA ARG A 241 3.90 62.07 -9.61
C ARG A 241 4.58 63.38 -9.24
N ARG A 242 4.02 64.12 -8.27
CA ARG A 242 4.63 65.37 -7.77
C ARG A 242 6.06 65.11 -7.30
N ARG A 243 6.28 64.06 -6.50
CA ARG A 243 7.62 63.64 -6.02
C ARG A 243 8.59 63.27 -7.16
N MET A 244 8.09 62.68 -8.24
CA MET A 244 8.92 62.37 -9.41
C MET A 244 9.27 63.64 -10.22
N GLN A 245 8.36 64.60 -10.34
CA GLN A 245 8.63 65.87 -11.02
C GLN A 245 9.63 66.74 -10.25
N THR A 246 9.57 66.75 -8.91
CA THR A 246 10.57 67.45 -8.09
C THR A 246 11.96 66.80 -8.13
N ARG A 247 12.08 65.58 -8.65
CA ARG A 247 13.36 64.86 -8.82
C ARG A 247 13.99 65.05 -10.20
N MET A 248 13.28 65.65 -11.15
CA MET A 248 13.77 65.91 -12.50
C MET A 248 13.96 67.42 -12.79
N GLN A 249 13.84 68.26 -11.76
CA GLN A 249 14.25 69.67 -11.78
C GLN A 249 15.55 69.84 -10.99
#